data_AF-A0A7C6NF32-F1
#
_entry.id   AF-A0A7C6NF32-F1
#
_cell.length_a   1.000
_cell.length_b   1.000
_cell.length_c   1.000
_cell.angle_alpha   90.00
_cell.angle_beta   90.00
_cell.angle_gamma   90.00
#
_symmetry.space_group_name_H-M   'P 1'
#
loop_
_entity.id
_entity.type
_entity.pdbx_description
1 polymer ?
#
loop_
_entity_poly.entity_id
_entity_poly.type
_entity_poly.pdbx_seq_one_letter_code
_entity_poly.pdbx_strand_id
1 'polypeptide(L)'
;MQIDFHHTAVYVLCRLAGMESVYAEKAAYASQFVDDAVYNHALKFTDGSIFHQTRTAHHQLALFRVIDVNDAFNVWLPFHFLPAGKGENNEERLITRAVSESLEYLKKMVIASGGEAHGLHWLGIFLHLYADAFSHQDFKGFYDEYNRVDLVEAVDKVPWKDRFLNWLSRLFAPALAPIGHGCAAKNPDIPYAVWSYRRKGREIRVDNLQERYIPALEAIFLFLLEFLKENSQYGRATSLEMLEKNKEKMIELLKV
;
A
#
# COMPACT_ATOMS: atom_id res chain seq x y z
N MET A 1 -4.88 0.85 1.48
CA MET A 1 -5.43 1.98 0.69
C MET A 1 -6.69 1.53 -0.07
N GLN A 2 -7.36 2.42 -0.79
CA GLN A 2 -8.53 2.08 -1.61
C GLN A 2 -8.18 1.96 -3.10
N ILE A 3 -9.14 1.48 -3.91
CA ILE A 3 -9.02 1.28 -5.36
C ILE A 3 -8.71 2.58 -6.12
N ASP A 4 -9.02 3.73 -5.53
CA ASP A 4 -8.66 5.05 -6.04
C ASP A 4 -7.13 5.19 -6.20
N PHE A 5 -6.35 4.73 -5.23
CA PHE A 5 -4.90 4.79 -5.29
C PHE A 5 -4.31 3.51 -5.90
N HIS A 6 -4.65 2.34 -5.38
CA HIS A 6 -4.03 1.06 -5.75
C HIS A 6 -4.32 0.62 -7.19
N HIS A 7 -5.36 1.17 -7.82
CA HIS A 7 -5.62 0.99 -9.25
C HIS A 7 -5.49 2.29 -10.03
N THR A 8 -6.32 3.29 -9.70
CA THR A 8 -6.53 4.43 -10.60
C THR A 8 -5.33 5.38 -10.61
N ALA A 9 -4.78 5.74 -9.45
CA ALA A 9 -3.57 6.55 -9.39
C ALA A 9 -2.39 5.83 -10.04
N VAL A 10 -2.22 4.52 -9.80
CA VAL A 10 -1.19 3.70 -10.46
C VAL A 10 -1.31 3.76 -11.98
N TYR A 11 -2.50 3.53 -12.53
CA TYR A 11 -2.73 3.63 -13.97
C TYR A 11 -2.35 5.01 -14.52
N VAL A 12 -2.83 6.08 -13.87
CA VAL A 12 -2.55 7.46 -14.29
C VAL A 12 -1.05 7.76 -14.25
N LEU A 13 -0.35 7.36 -13.18
CA LEU A 13 1.10 7.56 -13.04
C LEU A 13 1.88 6.81 -14.14
N CYS A 14 1.53 5.56 -14.42
CA CYS A 14 2.12 4.80 -15.53
C CYS A 14 1.95 5.55 -16.86
N ARG A 15 0.75 6.06 -17.14
CA ARG A 15 0.46 6.81 -18.36
C ARG A 15 1.24 8.12 -18.44
N LEU A 16 1.28 8.88 -17.35
CA LEU A 16 2.03 10.15 -17.30
C LEU A 16 3.53 9.91 -17.46
N ALA A 17 4.06 8.80 -16.95
CA ALA A 17 5.47 8.43 -17.07
C ALA A 17 5.84 8.02 -18.51
N GLY A 18 4.84 7.73 -19.35
CA GLY A 18 5.02 7.40 -20.77
C GLY A 18 4.82 5.93 -21.14
N MET A 19 4.33 5.11 -20.20
CA MET A 19 3.97 3.71 -20.45
C MET A 19 2.73 3.64 -21.33
N GLU A 20 2.71 2.79 -22.37
CA GLU A 20 1.53 2.57 -23.21
C GLU A 20 0.33 2.04 -22.42
N SER A 21 -0.88 2.34 -22.89
CA SER A 21 -2.12 2.10 -22.14
C SER A 21 -2.33 0.63 -21.80
N VAL A 22 -2.05 -0.27 -22.74
CA VAL A 22 -2.18 -1.72 -22.54
C VAL A 22 -1.25 -2.26 -21.46
N TYR A 23 -0.09 -1.66 -21.26
CA TYR A 23 0.87 -2.07 -20.22
C TYR A 23 0.56 -1.40 -18.88
N ALA A 24 0.14 -0.13 -18.91
CA ALA A 24 -0.33 0.59 -17.73
C ALA A 24 -1.55 -0.10 -17.09
N GLU A 25 -2.49 -0.59 -17.91
CA GLU A 25 -3.66 -1.35 -17.45
C GLU A 25 -3.24 -2.65 -16.75
N LYS A 26 -2.28 -3.40 -17.32
CA LYS A 26 -1.76 -4.62 -16.70
C LYS A 26 -1.10 -4.36 -15.34
N ALA A 27 -0.26 -3.32 -15.27
CA ALA A 27 0.41 -2.95 -14.02
C ALA A 27 -0.60 -2.48 -12.96
N ALA A 28 -1.58 -1.64 -13.33
CA ALA A 28 -2.62 -1.17 -12.43
C ALA A 28 -3.54 -2.30 -11.94
N TYR A 29 -3.91 -3.22 -12.83
CA TYR A 29 -4.67 -4.40 -12.47
C TYR A 29 -3.88 -5.28 -11.49
N ALA A 30 -2.61 -5.56 -11.77
CA ALA A 30 -1.76 -6.36 -10.89
C ALA A 30 -1.53 -5.70 -9.52
N SER A 31 -1.48 -4.38 -9.47
CA SER A 31 -1.45 -3.60 -8.23
C SER A 31 -2.72 -3.82 -7.41
N GLN A 32 -3.91 -3.57 -7.98
CA GLN A 32 -5.19 -3.80 -7.31
C GLN A 32 -5.42 -5.27 -6.92
N PHE A 33 -4.93 -6.21 -7.73
CA PHE A 33 -5.10 -7.63 -7.47
C PHE A 33 -4.46 -8.08 -6.16
N VAL A 34 -3.47 -7.33 -5.64
CA VAL A 34 -2.90 -7.60 -4.32
C VAL A 34 -3.97 -7.48 -3.22
N ASP A 35 -4.87 -6.49 -3.30
CA ASP A 35 -6.00 -6.33 -2.38
C ASP A 35 -7.18 -7.26 -2.68
N ASP A 36 -7.29 -7.76 -3.91
CA ASP A 36 -8.42 -8.59 -4.34
C ASP A 36 -8.16 -10.11 -4.13
N ALA A 37 -6.89 -10.54 -4.05
CA ALA A 37 -6.52 -11.95 -3.96
C ALA A 37 -6.70 -12.52 -2.54
N VAL A 38 -7.95 -12.88 -2.23
CA VAL A 38 -8.37 -13.40 -0.91
C VAL A 38 -8.37 -14.92 -0.79
N TYR A 39 -8.02 -15.63 -1.87
CA TYR A 39 -8.10 -17.08 -1.95
C TYR A 39 -6.71 -17.74 -1.84
N ASN A 40 -6.65 -18.90 -1.17
CA ASN A 40 -5.43 -19.68 -0.99
C ASN A 40 -5.68 -21.17 -1.30
N HIS A 41 -6.19 -21.47 -2.50
CA HIS A 41 -6.51 -22.85 -2.91
C HIS A 41 -5.95 -23.17 -4.29
N ALA A 42 -5.83 -24.48 -4.57
CA ALA A 42 -5.43 -24.97 -5.87
C ALA A 42 -6.60 -24.99 -6.85
N LEU A 43 -6.39 -24.41 -8.03
CA LEU A 43 -7.21 -24.61 -9.21
C LEU A 43 -6.64 -25.77 -10.03
N LYS A 44 -7.50 -26.66 -10.51
CA LYS A 44 -7.15 -27.72 -11.45
C LYS A 44 -7.82 -27.42 -12.79
N PHE A 45 -7.03 -27.27 -13.83
CA PHE A 45 -7.51 -27.00 -15.18
C PHE A 45 -7.88 -28.31 -15.91
N THR A 46 -8.62 -28.17 -17.01
CA THR A 46 -9.09 -29.31 -17.82
C THR A 46 -7.97 -30.10 -18.49
N ASP A 47 -6.83 -29.45 -18.72
CA ASP A 47 -5.61 -30.08 -19.26
C ASP A 47 -4.77 -30.80 -18.20
N GLY A 48 -5.22 -30.79 -16.94
CA GLY A 48 -4.52 -31.41 -15.81
C GLY A 48 -3.48 -30.52 -15.12
N SER A 49 -3.22 -29.31 -15.63
CA SER A 49 -2.36 -28.35 -14.96
C SER A 49 -2.99 -27.86 -13.64
N ILE A 50 -2.14 -27.44 -12.70
CA ILE A 50 -2.53 -27.00 -11.36
C ILE A 50 -1.91 -25.63 -11.09
N PHE A 51 -2.72 -24.70 -10.59
CA PHE A 51 -2.27 -23.40 -10.11
C PHE A 51 -2.71 -23.21 -8.67
N HIS A 52 -1.76 -23.11 -7.75
CA HIS A 52 -2.06 -22.76 -6.37
C HIS A 52 -2.08 -21.25 -6.22
N GLN A 53 -3.25 -20.70 -5.87
CA GLN A 53 -3.40 -19.28 -5.63
C GLN A 53 -2.64 -18.87 -4.37
N THR A 54 -1.94 -17.74 -4.43
CA THR A 54 -1.36 -17.09 -3.25
C THR A 54 -2.34 -16.04 -2.77
N ARG A 55 -2.75 -16.15 -1.51
CA ARG A 55 -3.53 -15.11 -0.86
C ARG A 55 -2.62 -13.94 -0.52
N THR A 56 -3.02 -12.73 -0.91
CA THR A 56 -2.32 -11.49 -0.60
C THR A 56 -3.22 -10.45 0.08
N ALA A 57 -4.48 -10.79 0.35
CA ALA A 57 -5.41 -9.89 1.06
C ALA A 57 -6.27 -10.58 2.14
N HIS A 58 -6.74 -9.76 3.08
CA HIS A 58 -7.72 -10.12 4.11
C HIS A 58 -9.00 -9.29 3.98
N HIS A 59 -10.14 -9.94 3.69
CA HIS A 59 -11.43 -9.26 3.81
C HIS A 59 -11.78 -8.94 5.27
N GLN A 60 -12.34 -7.75 5.50
CA GLN A 60 -12.76 -7.19 6.79
C GLN A 60 -13.75 -8.07 7.60
N LEU A 61 -14.40 -9.04 6.97
CA LEU A 61 -15.37 -9.96 7.58
C LEU A 61 -14.77 -10.98 8.55
N ALA A 62 -13.45 -10.98 8.74
CA ALA A 62 -12.78 -11.85 9.70
C ALA A 62 -12.04 -11.05 10.77
N LEU A 63 -12.72 -10.12 11.46
CA LEU A 63 -12.19 -9.40 12.64
C LEU A 63 -11.53 -10.35 13.67
N PHE A 64 -11.99 -11.60 13.75
CA PHE A 64 -11.44 -12.66 14.61
C PHE A 64 -10.24 -13.44 14.01
N ARG A 65 -9.93 -13.28 12.72
CA ARG A 65 -8.75 -13.88 12.06
C ARG A 65 -7.60 -12.88 11.87
N VAL A 66 -7.78 -11.61 12.21
CA VAL A 66 -6.71 -10.59 12.28
C VAL A 66 -5.72 -10.89 13.42
N ILE A 67 -5.67 -12.12 13.94
CA ILE A 67 -4.75 -12.56 15.02
C ILE A 67 -3.94 -13.78 14.56
N ASP A 68 -4.14 -14.27 13.34
CA ASP A 68 -3.34 -15.39 12.83
C ASP A 68 -1.94 -14.90 12.48
N VAL A 69 -0.94 -15.43 13.18
CA VAL A 69 0.47 -15.14 12.94
C VAL A 69 0.88 -15.55 11.52
N ASN A 70 0.25 -16.58 10.94
CA ASN A 70 0.52 -16.97 9.56
C ASN A 70 0.07 -15.90 8.57
N ASP A 71 -1.03 -15.21 8.83
CA ASP A 71 -1.51 -14.12 7.98
C ASP A 71 -0.54 -12.92 8.04
N ALA A 72 0.07 -12.68 9.20
CA ALA A 72 1.12 -11.69 9.33
C ALA A 72 2.33 -11.99 8.43
N PHE A 73 2.83 -13.23 8.45
CA PHE A 73 4.00 -13.60 7.66
C PHE A 73 3.72 -13.82 6.17
N ASN A 74 2.52 -14.30 5.81
CA ASN A 74 2.21 -14.67 4.43
C ASN A 74 1.46 -13.58 3.67
N VAL A 75 0.85 -12.61 4.38
CA VAL A 75 0.03 -11.56 3.75
C VAL A 75 0.51 -10.17 4.12
N TRP A 76 0.44 -9.78 5.40
CA TRP A 76 0.67 -8.38 5.78
C TRP A 76 2.11 -7.93 5.60
N LEU A 77 3.08 -8.69 6.12
CA LEU A 77 4.49 -8.34 6.02
C LEU A 77 4.99 -8.26 4.56
N PRO A 78 4.71 -9.26 3.68
CA PRO A 78 5.22 -9.21 2.31
C PRO A 78 4.47 -8.23 1.39
N PHE A 79 3.18 -7.97 1.61
CA PHE A 79 2.36 -7.22 0.64
C PHE A 79 1.84 -5.86 1.11
N HIS A 80 1.83 -5.57 2.42
CA HIS A 80 1.22 -4.34 2.97
C HIS A 80 2.08 -3.55 3.95
N PHE A 81 3.01 -4.20 4.65
CA PHE A 81 3.84 -3.60 5.70
C PHE A 81 5.29 -4.05 5.56
N LEU A 82 5.91 -3.73 4.42
CA LEU A 82 7.30 -4.10 4.17
C LEU A 82 8.21 -3.55 5.28
N PRO A 83 9.00 -4.39 5.97
CA PRO A 83 10.00 -3.94 6.92
C PRO A 83 11.01 -3.01 6.26
N ALA A 84 11.43 -1.95 6.94
CA ALA A 84 12.42 -1.04 6.37
C ALA A 84 13.85 -1.62 6.31
N GLY A 85 14.13 -2.67 7.08
CA GLY A 85 15.48 -3.27 7.20
C GLY A 85 16.49 -2.41 7.96
N LYS A 86 16.15 -1.17 8.33
CA LYS A 86 17.03 -0.19 8.99
C LYS A 86 16.48 0.26 10.35
N GLY A 87 17.37 0.36 11.33
CA GLY A 87 17.05 0.76 12.71
C GLY A 87 18.19 0.41 13.67
N GLU A 88 18.21 1.06 14.85
CA GLU A 88 19.23 0.83 15.89
C GLU A 88 19.12 -0.57 16.51
N ASN A 89 17.91 -1.13 16.49
CA ASN A 89 17.59 -2.45 17.03
C ASN A 89 16.66 -3.23 16.07
N ASN A 90 16.43 -4.51 16.38
CA ASN A 90 15.58 -5.38 15.56
C ASN A 90 14.14 -4.89 15.47
N GLU A 91 13.60 -4.27 16.52
CA GLU A 91 12.23 -3.78 16.52
C GLU A 91 12.03 -2.63 15.52
N GLU A 92 13.00 -1.72 15.45
CA GLU A 92 12.96 -0.58 14.53
C GLU A 92 13.12 -0.99 13.07
N ARG A 93 13.89 -2.04 12.78
CA ARG A 93 14.07 -2.57 11.41
C ARG A 93 12.78 -3.12 10.82
N LEU A 94 11.85 -3.53 11.68
CA LEU A 94 10.56 -4.11 11.32
C LEU A 94 9.46 -3.08 11.07
N ILE A 95 9.72 -1.80 11.35
CA ILE A 95 8.78 -0.71 11.07
C ILE A 95 8.77 -0.39 9.57
N THR A 96 7.58 -0.30 8.99
CA THR A 96 7.38 0.15 7.61
C THR A 96 7.73 1.62 7.45
N ARG A 97 8.50 1.93 6.40
CA ARG A 97 8.95 3.29 6.07
C ARG A 97 8.88 3.52 4.57
N ALA A 98 8.52 4.74 4.17
CA ALA A 98 8.45 5.15 2.76
C ALA A 98 9.81 5.15 2.04
N VAL A 99 10.90 5.23 2.80
CA VAL A 99 12.28 5.10 2.31
C VAL A 99 12.97 4.01 3.12
N SER A 100 13.41 2.96 2.45
CA SER A 100 13.99 1.79 3.11
C SER A 100 14.95 1.00 2.22
N GLU A 101 15.85 0.24 2.84
CA GLU A 101 16.77 -0.65 2.12
C GLU A 101 16.00 -1.75 1.37
N SER A 102 14.92 -2.27 1.98
CA SER A 102 14.05 -3.26 1.38
C SER A 102 13.36 -2.74 0.12
N LEU A 103 12.86 -1.51 0.11
CA LEU A 103 12.30 -0.89 -1.09
C LEU A 103 13.37 -0.71 -2.17
N GLU A 104 14.56 -0.21 -1.83
CA GLU A 104 15.64 -0.02 -2.80
C GLU A 104 16.12 -1.33 -3.42
N TYR A 105 16.12 -2.42 -2.66
CA TYR A 105 16.39 -3.76 -3.18
C TYR A 105 15.31 -4.21 -4.17
N LEU A 106 14.03 -4.08 -3.80
CA LEU A 106 12.91 -4.46 -4.66
C LEU A 106 12.82 -3.62 -5.93
N LYS A 107 13.10 -2.31 -5.87
CA LYS A 107 13.17 -1.45 -7.06
C LYS A 107 14.13 -2.00 -8.11
N LYS A 108 15.34 -2.37 -7.69
CA LYS A 108 16.37 -2.93 -8.58
C LYS A 108 15.93 -4.26 -9.19
N MET A 109 15.33 -5.14 -8.38
CA MET A 109 14.80 -6.41 -8.86
C MET A 109 13.69 -6.21 -9.90
N VAL A 110 12.74 -5.32 -9.61
CA VAL A 110 11.59 -5.06 -10.50
C VAL A 110 12.05 -4.47 -11.83
N ILE A 111 12.97 -3.49 -11.80
CA ILE A 111 13.56 -2.92 -13.02
C ILE A 111 14.24 -4.01 -13.86
N ALA A 112 15.05 -4.87 -13.22
CA ALA A 112 15.75 -5.96 -13.91
C ALA A 112 14.79 -7.01 -14.49
N SER A 113 13.66 -7.26 -13.82
CA SER A 113 12.64 -8.23 -14.28
C SER A 113 11.79 -7.74 -15.46
N GLY A 114 11.92 -6.48 -15.86
CA GLY A 114 11.01 -5.88 -16.84
C GLY A 114 11.05 -6.56 -18.22
N GLY A 115 12.15 -7.23 -18.60
CA GLY A 115 12.21 -8.06 -19.82
C GLY A 115 11.53 -9.42 -19.71
N GLU A 116 11.13 -9.85 -18.52
CA GLU A 116 10.56 -11.17 -18.28
C GLU A 116 9.05 -11.22 -18.53
N ALA A 117 8.51 -12.42 -18.79
CA ALA A 117 7.09 -12.62 -19.06
C ALA A 117 6.17 -12.10 -17.93
N HIS A 118 6.68 -12.05 -16.70
CA HIS A 118 5.96 -11.58 -15.53
C HIS A 118 6.34 -10.15 -15.10
N GLY A 119 7.21 -9.44 -15.85
CA GLY A 119 7.78 -8.15 -15.43
C GLY A 119 6.74 -7.07 -15.09
N LEU A 120 5.66 -6.95 -15.89
CA LEU A 120 4.57 -6.00 -15.59
C LEU A 120 3.71 -6.40 -14.37
N HIS A 121 3.61 -7.70 -14.08
CA HIS A 121 2.89 -8.17 -12.89
C HIS A 121 3.69 -7.85 -11.64
N TRP A 122 5.01 -8.08 -11.67
CA TRP A 122 5.91 -7.68 -10.59
C TRP A 122 5.97 -6.17 -10.42
N LEU A 123 5.94 -5.40 -11.51
CA LEU A 123 5.80 -3.96 -11.44
C LEU A 123 4.52 -3.58 -10.67
N GLY A 124 3.36 -4.12 -11.06
CA GLY A 124 2.10 -3.81 -10.38
C GLY A 124 2.11 -4.16 -8.88
N ILE A 125 2.54 -5.38 -8.54
CA ILE A 125 2.66 -5.83 -7.13
C ILE A 125 3.60 -4.90 -6.35
N PHE A 126 4.71 -4.48 -6.96
CA PHE A 126 5.64 -3.55 -6.32
C PHE A 126 5.04 -2.15 -6.16
N LEU A 127 4.30 -1.63 -7.14
CA LEU A 127 3.65 -0.32 -7.03
C LEU A 127 2.61 -0.28 -5.92
N HIS A 128 1.86 -1.37 -5.72
CA HIS A 128 0.99 -1.56 -4.55
C HIS A 128 1.79 -1.43 -3.26
N LEU A 129 2.82 -2.27 -3.10
CA LEU A 129 3.67 -2.28 -1.91
C LEU A 129 4.35 -0.93 -1.65
N TYR A 130 4.75 -0.24 -2.72
CA TYR A 130 5.41 1.04 -2.63
C TYR A 130 4.44 2.12 -2.14
N ALA A 131 3.20 2.12 -2.65
CA ALA A 131 2.15 2.99 -2.12
C ALA A 131 1.90 2.69 -0.64
N ASP A 132 1.68 1.41 -0.28
CA ASP A 132 1.44 0.98 1.09
C ASP A 132 2.60 1.35 2.03
N ALA A 133 3.84 1.37 1.54
CA ALA A 133 4.98 1.83 2.33
C ALA A 133 4.89 3.32 2.74
N PHE A 134 4.15 4.16 2.00
CA PHE A 134 3.82 5.53 2.41
C PHE A 134 2.58 5.59 3.29
N SER A 135 1.52 4.87 2.95
CA SER A 135 0.26 4.85 3.72
C SER A 135 0.48 4.27 5.12
N HIS A 136 1.19 3.16 5.22
CA HIS A 136 1.35 2.38 6.45
C HIS A 136 2.64 2.67 7.23
N GLN A 137 3.27 3.82 6.96
CA GLN A 137 4.42 4.28 7.73
C GLN A 137 4.13 4.26 9.23
N ASP A 138 5.16 3.92 10.02
CA ASP A 138 5.12 3.90 11.48
C ASP A 138 4.29 2.74 12.09
N PHE A 139 3.98 1.71 11.29
CA PHE A 139 3.36 0.46 11.73
C PHE A 139 4.19 -0.76 11.32
N LYS A 140 3.88 -1.93 11.90
CA LYS A 140 4.53 -3.22 11.63
C LYS A 140 3.50 -4.25 11.16
N GLY A 141 3.84 -5.09 10.19
CA GLY A 141 2.94 -6.10 9.59
C GLY A 141 2.61 -7.32 10.44
N PHE A 142 2.81 -7.28 11.75
CA PHE A 142 2.53 -8.38 12.67
C PHE A 142 2.10 -7.85 14.04
N TYR A 143 1.71 -8.75 14.94
CA TYR A 143 1.34 -8.38 16.31
C TYR A 143 2.53 -7.79 17.07
N ASP A 144 2.41 -6.53 17.46
CA ASP A 144 3.44 -5.82 18.21
C ASP A 144 2.82 -4.72 19.08
N GLU A 145 3.26 -4.60 20.33
CA GLU A 145 2.79 -3.55 21.25
C GLU A 145 3.07 -2.14 20.70
N TYR A 146 4.06 -1.99 19.81
CA TYR A 146 4.33 -0.75 19.07
C TYR A 146 3.13 -0.29 18.21
N ASN A 147 2.37 -1.22 17.63
CA ASN A 147 1.18 -0.91 16.85
C ASN A 147 -0.01 -0.49 17.73
N ARG A 148 0.07 -0.70 19.06
CA ARG A 148 -0.96 -0.23 20.00
C ARG A 148 -0.90 1.29 20.10
N VAL A 149 -1.91 1.94 19.54
CA VAL A 149 -2.06 3.39 19.54
C VAL A 149 -3.48 3.78 19.93
N ASP A 150 -3.60 4.88 20.68
CA ASP A 150 -4.92 5.45 21.02
C ASP A 150 -5.30 6.48 19.96
N LEU A 151 -6.38 6.24 19.21
CA LEU A 151 -6.85 7.19 18.20
C LEU A 151 -7.43 8.44 18.87
N VAL A 152 -6.75 9.59 18.76
CA VAL A 152 -7.13 10.86 19.40
C VAL A 152 -8.10 11.64 18.50
N GLU A 153 -7.70 11.94 17.27
CA GLU A 153 -8.56 12.53 16.24
C GLU A 153 -8.68 11.55 15.06
N ALA A 154 -9.92 11.25 14.67
CA ALA A 154 -10.21 10.47 13.46
C ALA A 154 -10.75 11.40 12.38
N VAL A 155 -10.66 11.01 11.11
CA VAL A 155 -11.27 11.79 10.02
C VAL A 155 -12.76 12.01 10.29
N ASP A 156 -13.15 13.29 10.30
CA ASP A 156 -14.50 13.74 10.64
C ASP A 156 -15.55 13.54 9.52
N LYS A 157 -15.10 13.23 8.29
CA LYS A 157 -15.94 13.04 7.10
C LYS A 157 -16.23 11.58 6.80
N VAL A 158 -16.63 10.84 7.82
CA VAL A 158 -17.21 9.50 7.61
C VAL A 158 -18.73 9.61 7.73
N PRO A 159 -19.52 8.94 6.86
CA PRO A 159 -20.98 8.95 6.97
C PRO A 159 -21.42 8.65 8.41
N TRP A 160 -22.55 9.17 8.87
CA TRP A 160 -23.01 9.02 10.27
C TRP A 160 -22.99 7.57 10.79
N LYS A 161 -23.21 6.57 9.92
CA LYS A 161 -23.08 5.13 10.22
C LYS A 161 -21.66 4.74 10.63
N ASP A 162 -20.65 5.33 10.00
CA ASP A 162 -19.23 5.11 10.29
C ASP A 162 -18.75 5.93 11.49
N ARG A 163 -19.41 7.04 11.85
CA ARG A 163 -19.17 7.71 13.15
C ARG A 163 -19.61 6.83 14.32
N PHE A 164 -20.76 6.17 14.18
CA PHE A 164 -21.22 5.16 15.12
C PHE A 164 -20.29 3.95 15.14
N LEU A 165 -19.82 3.49 13.97
CA LEU A 165 -18.83 2.41 13.86
C LEU A 165 -17.44 2.80 14.43
N ASN A 166 -17.01 4.05 14.31
CA ASN A 166 -15.78 4.58 14.90
C ASN A 166 -15.89 4.77 16.41
N TRP A 167 -17.06 5.19 16.90
CA TRP A 167 -17.36 5.20 18.33
C TRP A 167 -17.43 3.78 18.89
N LEU A 168 -18.06 2.84 18.17
CA LEU A 168 -17.99 1.41 18.46
C LEU A 168 -16.54 0.92 18.40
N SER A 169 -15.75 1.24 17.37
CA SER A 169 -14.38 0.77 17.24
C SER A 169 -13.44 1.37 18.28
N ARG A 170 -13.80 2.49 18.91
CA ARG A 170 -13.15 3.01 20.13
C ARG A 170 -13.53 2.19 21.37
N LEU A 171 -14.78 1.72 21.48
CA LEU A 171 -15.22 0.80 22.53
C LEU A 171 -14.71 -0.64 22.33
N PHE A 172 -14.51 -1.04 21.06
CA PHE A 172 -13.98 -2.32 20.59
C PHE A 172 -12.51 -2.21 20.16
N ALA A 173 -11.83 -1.09 20.43
CA ALA A 173 -10.38 -0.95 20.24
C ALA A 173 -9.59 -2.05 20.96
N PRO A 174 -10.04 -2.59 22.12
CA PRO A 174 -9.45 -3.79 22.73
C PRO A 174 -9.59 -5.06 21.87
N ALA A 175 -10.52 -5.11 20.91
CA ALA A 175 -10.76 -6.23 20.01
C ALA A 175 -10.06 -6.10 18.65
N LEU A 176 -9.54 -4.91 18.31
CA LEU A 176 -8.65 -4.73 17.16
C LEU A 176 -7.24 -5.12 17.60
N ALA A 177 -6.73 -6.22 17.04
CA ALA A 177 -5.37 -6.66 17.33
C ALA A 177 -4.37 -5.57 16.90
N PRO A 178 -3.29 -5.32 17.69
CA PRO A 178 -2.22 -4.37 17.35
C PRO A 178 -1.34 -4.98 16.24
N ILE A 179 -1.95 -5.19 15.08
CA ILE A 179 -1.31 -5.65 13.86
C ILE A 179 -1.51 -4.59 12.80
N GLY A 180 -0.41 -4.18 12.17
CA GLY A 180 -0.43 -3.08 11.23
C GLY A 180 -1.04 -1.83 11.85
N HIS A 181 -1.88 -1.15 11.08
CA HIS A 181 -2.61 0.03 11.53
C HIS A 181 -3.99 -0.29 12.14
N GLY A 182 -4.22 -1.52 12.64
CA GLY A 182 -5.51 -1.95 13.19
C GLY A 182 -6.10 -0.98 14.22
N CYS A 183 -5.30 -0.53 15.20
CA CYS A 183 -5.71 0.44 16.21
C CYS A 183 -5.92 1.88 15.66
N ALA A 184 -5.40 2.18 14.47
CA ALA A 184 -5.63 3.43 13.74
C ALA A 184 -6.79 3.33 12.74
N ALA A 185 -7.48 2.18 12.67
CA ALA A 185 -8.60 1.92 11.75
C ALA A 185 -8.23 2.25 10.29
N LYS A 186 -9.17 2.79 9.51
CA LYS A 186 -8.97 3.16 8.10
C LYS A 186 -8.27 4.50 7.88
N ASN A 187 -7.84 5.21 8.93
CA ASN A 187 -7.32 6.57 8.76
C ASN A 187 -6.08 6.65 7.85
N PRO A 188 -5.07 5.76 7.95
CA PRO A 188 -3.94 5.76 7.02
C PRO A 188 -4.34 5.59 5.54
N ASP A 189 -5.43 4.85 5.29
CA ASP A 189 -5.92 4.50 3.95
C ASP A 189 -6.77 5.57 3.27
N ILE A 190 -7.06 6.69 3.94
CA ILE A 190 -7.87 7.78 3.38
C ILE A 190 -6.91 8.90 2.95
N PRO A 191 -6.78 9.20 1.64
CA PRO A 191 -5.77 10.15 1.16
C PRO A 191 -5.87 11.55 1.78
N TYR A 192 -7.08 12.09 1.95
CA TYR A 192 -7.31 13.43 2.48
C TYR A 192 -7.41 13.49 4.01
N ALA A 193 -7.09 12.40 4.70
CA ALA A 193 -7.21 12.32 6.15
C ALA A 193 -6.22 13.23 6.87
N VAL A 194 -6.72 14.01 7.82
CA VAL A 194 -5.92 14.58 8.90
C VAL A 194 -6.40 13.93 10.19
N TRP A 195 -5.50 13.24 10.88
CA TRP A 195 -5.82 12.42 12.05
C TRP A 195 -4.66 12.43 13.04
N SER A 196 -4.91 12.02 14.28
CA SER A 196 -3.86 11.90 15.28
C SER A 196 -4.05 10.69 16.19
N TYR A 197 -2.94 10.15 16.67
CA TYR A 197 -2.92 9.04 17.61
C TYR A 197 -1.88 9.26 18.69
N ARG A 198 -2.09 8.62 19.84
CA ARG A 198 -1.15 8.64 20.96
C ARG A 198 -0.45 7.30 21.05
N ARG A 199 0.87 7.33 21.14
CA ARG A 199 1.72 6.17 21.43
C ARG A 199 2.59 6.49 22.62
N LYS A 200 2.51 5.68 23.68
CA LYS A 200 3.31 5.85 24.92
C LYS A 200 3.27 7.29 25.46
N GLY A 201 2.09 7.90 25.49
CA GLY A 201 1.89 9.27 25.98
C GLY A 201 2.23 10.40 24.99
N ARG A 202 2.91 10.10 23.88
CA ARG A 202 3.22 11.09 22.83
C ARG A 202 2.13 11.08 21.76
N GLU A 203 1.57 12.25 21.48
CA GLU A 203 0.64 12.44 20.38
C GLU A 203 1.38 12.70 19.07
N ILE A 204 0.92 12.06 18.01
CA ILE A 204 1.42 12.16 16.64
C ILE A 204 0.24 12.55 15.77
N ARG A 205 0.35 13.70 15.09
CA ARG A 205 -0.60 14.17 14.09
C ARG A 205 -0.05 13.82 12.71
N VAL A 206 -0.95 13.40 11.82
CA VAL A 206 -0.64 12.98 10.45
C VAL A 206 -1.61 13.68 9.50
N ASP A 207 -1.06 14.41 8.54
CA ASP A 207 -1.75 14.85 7.32
C ASP A 207 -1.38 13.88 6.20
N ASN A 208 -2.25 12.93 5.91
CA ASN A 208 -1.99 11.91 4.89
C ASN A 208 -1.69 12.53 3.53
N LEU A 209 -2.42 13.57 3.15
CA LEU A 209 -2.28 14.13 1.80
C LEU A 209 -0.88 14.71 1.61
N GLN A 210 -0.43 15.52 2.57
CA GLN A 210 0.86 16.20 2.50
C GLN A 210 2.04 15.27 2.82
N GLU A 211 1.89 14.39 3.80
CA GLU A 211 3.01 13.61 4.35
C GLU A 211 3.16 12.23 3.72
N ARG A 212 2.10 11.68 3.11
CA ARG A 212 2.08 10.29 2.62
C ARG A 212 1.75 10.21 1.13
N TYR A 213 0.60 10.72 0.71
CA TYR A 213 0.07 10.49 -0.63
C TYR A 213 0.74 11.34 -1.72
N ILE A 214 0.95 12.64 -1.48
CA ILE A 214 1.72 13.48 -2.43
C ILE A 214 3.15 12.93 -2.61
N PRO A 215 3.90 12.65 -1.52
CA PRO A 215 5.21 12.02 -1.64
C PRO A 215 5.18 10.66 -2.35
N ALA A 216 4.13 9.85 -2.13
CA ALA A 216 3.95 8.58 -2.84
C ALA A 216 3.80 8.78 -4.35
N LEU A 217 2.97 9.74 -4.78
CA LEU A 217 2.80 10.06 -6.20
C LEU A 217 4.14 10.43 -6.85
N GLU A 218 4.92 11.28 -6.20
CA GLU A 218 6.23 11.73 -6.69
C GLU A 218 7.24 10.58 -6.77
N ALA A 219 7.33 9.80 -5.70
CA ALA A 219 8.27 8.69 -5.60
C ALA A 219 7.95 7.56 -6.59
N ILE A 220 6.67 7.22 -6.74
CA ILE A 220 6.21 6.24 -7.72
C ILE A 220 6.47 6.75 -9.15
N PHE A 221 6.17 8.01 -9.43
CA PHE A 221 6.41 8.59 -10.75
C PHE A 221 7.89 8.56 -11.13
N LEU A 222 8.78 8.97 -10.20
CA LEU A 222 10.22 8.92 -10.39
C LEU A 222 10.71 7.50 -10.68
N PHE A 223 10.23 6.52 -9.91
CA PHE A 223 10.54 5.12 -10.14
C PHE A 223 10.06 4.63 -11.51
N LEU A 224 8.85 5.02 -11.94
CA LEU A 224 8.31 4.65 -13.26
C LEU A 224 9.13 5.23 -14.41
N LEU A 225 9.65 6.46 -14.27
CA LEU A 225 10.58 7.03 -15.25
C LEU A 225 11.86 6.22 -15.36
N GLU A 226 12.41 5.76 -14.24
CA GLU A 226 13.59 4.87 -14.21
C GLU A 226 13.27 3.51 -14.85
N PHE A 227 12.16 2.89 -14.46
CA PHE A 227 11.71 1.62 -15.02
C PHE A 227 11.58 1.68 -16.55
N LEU A 228 10.97 2.73 -17.10
CA LEU A 228 10.79 2.90 -18.54
C LEU A 228 12.07 3.23 -19.32
N LYS A 229 13.09 3.82 -18.66
CA LYS A 229 14.39 4.03 -19.30
C LYS A 229 15.08 2.70 -19.59
N GLU A 230 15.00 1.76 -18.64
CA GLU A 230 15.59 0.43 -18.77
C GLU A 230 14.67 -0.55 -19.54
N ASN A 231 13.36 -0.27 -19.59
CA ASN A 231 12.36 -1.15 -20.20
C ASN A 231 11.53 -0.43 -21.28
N SER A 232 12.22 0.06 -22.31
CA SER A 232 11.61 0.84 -23.40
C SER A 232 10.57 0.08 -24.24
N GLN A 233 10.49 -1.24 -24.13
CA GLN A 233 9.45 -2.06 -24.76
C GLN A 233 8.03 -1.72 -24.28
N TYR A 234 7.89 -1.06 -23.12
CA TYR A 234 6.60 -0.69 -22.54
C TYR A 234 6.18 0.77 -22.82
N GLY A 235 7.05 1.55 -23.48
CA GLY A 235 6.83 2.95 -23.77
C GLY A 235 8.11 3.77 -23.59
N ARG A 236 7.98 5.09 -23.71
CA ARG A 236 9.11 6.02 -23.64
C ARG A 236 8.96 6.93 -22.42
N ALA A 237 9.93 6.87 -21.52
CA ALA A 237 9.99 7.73 -20.34
C ALA A 237 9.80 9.21 -20.73
N THR A 238 8.90 9.90 -20.04
CA THR A 238 8.66 11.34 -20.19
C THR A 238 9.61 12.14 -19.29
N SER A 239 9.19 13.31 -18.81
CA SER A 239 9.93 14.17 -17.91
C SER A 239 9.12 14.48 -16.65
N LEU A 240 9.79 15.01 -15.63
CA LEU A 240 9.16 15.43 -14.38
C LEU A 240 8.08 16.50 -14.56
N GLU A 241 8.20 17.32 -15.60
CA GLU A 241 7.18 18.31 -15.95
C GLU A 241 5.80 17.68 -16.18
N MET A 242 5.73 16.41 -16.61
CA MET A 242 4.44 15.74 -16.80
C MET A 242 3.70 15.53 -15.50
N LEU A 243 4.41 15.19 -14.41
CA LEU A 243 3.78 15.12 -13.09
C LEU A 243 3.41 16.52 -12.62
N GLU A 244 4.32 17.49 -12.71
CA GLU A 244 4.08 18.87 -12.25
C GLU A 244 2.83 19.49 -12.88
N LYS A 245 2.66 19.35 -14.21
CA LYS A 245 1.50 19.86 -14.95
C LYS A 245 0.18 19.20 -14.56
N ASN A 246 0.21 17.98 -14.01
CA ASN A 246 -0.99 17.21 -13.67
C ASN A 246 -1.20 17.03 -12.15
N LYS A 247 -0.25 17.48 -11.33
CA LYS A 247 -0.21 17.23 -9.89
C LYS A 247 -1.44 17.75 -9.16
N GLU A 248 -1.86 18.99 -9.46
CA GLU A 248 -3.05 19.59 -8.84
C GLU A 248 -4.31 18.76 -9.12
N LYS A 249 -4.52 18.37 -10.39
CA LYS A 249 -5.66 17.54 -10.78
C LYS A 249 -5.63 16.16 -10.12
N MET A 250 -4.46 15.55 -9.97
CA MET A 250 -4.32 14.29 -9.24
C MET A 250 -4.66 14.45 -7.75
N ILE A 251 -4.18 15.53 -7.12
CA ILE A 251 -4.49 15.85 -5.72
C ILE A 251 -5.99 16.08 -5.54
N GLU A 252 -6.67 16.72 -6.49
CA GLU A 252 -8.13 16.90 -6.44
C GLU A 252 -8.87 15.56 -6.48
N LEU A 253 -8.44 14.62 -7.32
CA LEU A 253 -9.04 13.28 -7.39
C LEU A 253 -8.86 12.49 -6.10
N LEU A 254 -7.76 12.71 -5.37
CA LEU A 254 -7.52 12.10 -4.07
C LEU A 254 -8.35 12.70 -2.94
N LYS A 255 -9.09 13.80 -3.16
CA LYS A 255 -9.92 14.48 -2.12
C LYS A 255 -11.40 14.10 -2.17
N VAL A 256 -11.80 13.25 -3.11
CA VAL A 256 -13.19 12.81 -3.34
C VAL A 256 -13.47 11.54 -2.55
#